data_AF-K1Z3D7-F1
#
_entry.id   AF-K1Z3D7-F1
#
_cell.length_a   1.000
_cell.length_b   1.000
_cell.length_c   1.000
_cell.angle_alpha   90.00
_cell.angle_beta   90.00
_cell.angle_gamma   90.00
#
_symmetry.space_group_name_H-M   'P 1'
#
loop_
_entity.id
_entity.type
_entity.pdbx_description
1 polymer ?
#
loop_
_entity_poly.entity_id
_entity_poly.type
_entity_poly.pdbx_seq_one_letter_code
_entity_poly.pdbx_strand_id
1 'polypeptide(L)'
;MKNKWLNLVLLLTNQIYQKKQLVIGQTGLGAVGNIFTLILLETVLAIISLPLYISLRTGSVTAFFAEKGSYAKVNFDYNLRRVITLTGVIIIALIWATKLALIVALPKVYGPLPLYAVTDFRPADILSKDLVATETGIQTARIMKSMFKPQITGVNKLKGGNYTFLGIGQPNSTVILLLTDKQTAIYSGQTDKNGQWQIDYLASKFKLSAGNHSVIVFGYDAKLGVRSETGLEQFFKVQTSWLESFTSNVDVLANWSVVIIILLGVFLTFLTL
;
A
#
# COMPACT_ATOMS: atom_id res chain seq x y z
N MET A 1 -17.97 -27.29 37.04
CA MET A 1 -17.22 -26.22 36.33
C MET A 1 -18.13 -25.27 35.54
N LYS A 2 -19.14 -25.77 34.81
CA LYS A 2 -20.09 -24.96 34.00
C LYS A 2 -20.80 -23.81 34.75
N ASN A 3 -21.26 -24.05 35.98
CA ASN A 3 -22.03 -23.05 36.75
C ASN A 3 -21.17 -21.90 37.30
N LYS A 4 -19.91 -22.16 37.68
CA LYS A 4 -18.97 -21.11 38.11
C LYS A 4 -18.62 -20.18 36.94
N TRP A 5 -18.46 -20.76 35.75
CA TRP A 5 -18.16 -20.01 34.53
C TRP A 5 -19.35 -19.16 34.05
N LEU A 6 -20.55 -19.71 34.08
CA LEU A 6 -21.78 -18.96 33.78
C LEU A 6 -21.98 -17.79 34.76
N ASN A 7 -21.76 -18.02 36.05
CA ASN A 7 -21.90 -16.98 37.08
C ASN A 7 -20.89 -15.84 36.87
N LEU A 8 -19.66 -16.17 36.45
CA LEU A 8 -18.64 -15.17 36.11
C LEU A 8 -19.06 -14.31 34.91
N VAL A 9 -19.63 -14.92 33.85
CA VAL A 9 -20.15 -14.19 32.70
C VAL A 9 -21.34 -13.30 33.08
N LEU A 10 -22.25 -13.78 33.92
CA LEU A 10 -23.37 -12.98 34.42
C LEU A 10 -22.92 -11.81 35.29
N LEU A 11 -21.90 -12.01 36.13
CA LEU A 11 -21.32 -10.96 36.97
C LEU A 11 -20.68 -9.86 36.11
N LEU A 12 -19.86 -10.23 35.13
CA LEU A 12 -19.26 -9.29 34.18
C LEU A 12 -20.33 -8.54 33.35
N THR A 13 -21.38 -9.25 32.93
CA THR A 13 -22.51 -8.65 32.19
C THR A 13 -23.23 -7.61 33.05
N ASN A 14 -23.44 -7.88 34.34
CA ASN A 14 -24.06 -6.95 35.27
C ASN A 14 -23.18 -5.70 35.49
N GLN A 15 -21.86 -5.88 35.64
CA GLN A 15 -20.92 -4.76 35.75
C GLN A 15 -20.93 -3.86 34.50
N ILE A 16 -20.97 -4.45 33.31
CA ILE A 16 -21.09 -3.72 32.05
C ILE A 16 -22.42 -2.97 31.99
N TYR A 17 -23.53 -3.61 32.35
CA TYR A 17 -24.84 -2.97 32.38
C TYR A 17 -24.88 -1.75 33.29
N GLN A 18 -24.37 -1.86 34.51
CA GLN A 18 -24.27 -0.74 35.44
C GLN A 18 -23.40 0.40 34.89
N LYS A 19 -22.28 0.07 34.24
CA LYS A 19 -21.41 1.07 33.60
C LYS A 19 -22.07 1.74 32.41
N LYS A 20 -22.86 1.04 31.59
CA LYS A 20 -23.64 1.64 30.49
C LYS A 20 -24.64 2.67 31.02
N GLN A 21 -25.37 2.33 32.08
CA GLN A 21 -26.31 3.27 32.71
C GLN A 21 -25.61 4.54 33.22
N LEU A 22 -24.39 4.41 33.75
CA LEU A 22 -23.59 5.56 34.17
C LEU A 22 -23.11 6.43 33.00
N VAL A 23 -22.79 5.82 31.84
CA VAL A 23 -22.36 6.55 30.64
C VAL A 23 -23.52 7.30 29.99
N ILE A 24 -24.73 6.74 29.98
CA ILE A 24 -25.94 7.37 29.40
C ILE A 24 -26.30 8.69 30.11
N GLY A 25 -25.90 8.84 31.39
CA GLY A 25 -26.15 10.05 32.18
C GLY A 25 -25.00 11.08 32.23
N GLN A 26 -23.87 10.85 31.53
CA GLN A 26 -22.68 11.71 31.64
C GLN A 26 -22.32 12.40 30.31
N THR A 27 -21.97 13.68 30.38
CA THR A 27 -21.44 14.47 29.25
C THR A 27 -20.04 15.01 29.60
N GLY A 28 -19.13 15.08 28.61
CA GLY A 28 -17.76 15.61 28.75
C GLY A 28 -16.64 14.56 28.80
N LEU A 29 -15.41 14.98 29.13
CA LEU A 29 -14.19 14.15 29.09
C LEU A 29 -14.23 12.91 30.01
N GLY A 30 -14.96 12.97 31.13
CA GLY A 30 -15.18 11.83 32.01
C GLY A 30 -15.98 10.70 31.35
N ALA A 31 -16.85 11.01 30.39
CA ALA A 31 -17.59 10.03 29.62
C ALA A 31 -16.66 9.23 28.69
N VAL A 32 -15.63 9.86 28.10
CA VAL A 32 -14.67 9.20 27.21
C VAL A 32 -13.87 8.11 27.95
N GLY A 33 -13.41 8.39 29.17
CA GLY A 33 -12.73 7.40 30.00
C GLY A 33 -13.64 6.22 30.40
N ASN A 34 -14.90 6.51 30.72
CA ASN A 34 -15.89 5.49 31.02
C ASN A 34 -16.27 4.65 29.79
N ILE A 35 -16.35 5.26 28.61
CA ILE A 35 -16.54 4.56 27.32
C ILE A 35 -15.35 3.64 27.02
N PHE A 36 -14.12 4.10 27.22
CA PHE A 36 -12.93 3.26 27.01
C PHE A 36 -12.93 2.04 27.95
N THR A 37 -13.23 2.28 29.23
CA THR A 37 -13.35 1.21 30.23
C THR A 37 -14.47 0.24 29.89
N LEU A 38 -15.59 0.75 29.35
CA LEU A 38 -16.72 -0.05 28.88
C LEU A 38 -16.32 -0.95 27.70
N ILE A 39 -15.62 -0.40 26.70
CA ILE A 39 -15.12 -1.16 25.54
C ILE A 39 -14.17 -2.28 26.00
N LEU A 40 -13.28 -2.00 26.95
CA LEU A 40 -12.37 -2.99 27.52
C LEU A 40 -13.15 -4.13 28.19
N LEU A 41 -14.12 -3.80 29.04
CA LEU A 41 -14.96 -4.78 29.73
C LEU A 41 -15.78 -5.63 28.75
N GLU A 42 -16.35 -5.02 27.70
CA GLU A 42 -17.07 -5.74 26.66
C GLU A 42 -16.16 -6.69 25.87
N THR A 43 -14.92 -6.27 25.59
CA THR A 43 -13.93 -7.11 24.90
C THR A 43 -13.54 -8.33 25.75
N VAL A 44 -13.28 -8.12 27.05
CA VAL A 44 -12.98 -9.20 28.00
C VAL A 44 -14.17 -10.15 28.14
N LEU A 45 -15.39 -9.62 28.25
CA LEU A 45 -16.60 -10.44 28.28
C LEU A 45 -16.73 -11.27 27.00
N ALA A 46 -16.50 -10.69 25.82
CA ALA A 46 -16.61 -11.39 24.54
C ALA A 46 -15.65 -12.60 24.47
N ILE A 47 -14.41 -12.45 24.93
CA ILE A 47 -13.41 -13.53 24.95
C ILE A 47 -13.82 -14.62 25.95
N ILE A 48 -14.19 -14.24 27.18
CA ILE A 48 -14.53 -15.19 28.25
C ILE A 48 -15.84 -15.94 27.97
N SER A 49 -16.77 -15.31 27.25
CA SER A 49 -18.05 -15.92 26.87
C SER A 49 -17.98 -16.77 25.60
N LEU A 50 -16.88 -16.72 24.84
CA LEU A 50 -16.67 -17.51 23.62
C LEU A 50 -16.86 -19.03 23.79
N PRO A 51 -16.34 -19.68 24.85
CA PRO A 51 -16.59 -21.10 25.11
C PRO A 51 -18.06 -21.42 25.42
N LEU A 52 -18.79 -20.49 26.04
CA LEU A 52 -20.22 -20.66 26.31
C LEU A 52 -21.04 -20.57 25.03
N TYR A 53 -20.66 -19.68 24.10
CA TYR A 53 -21.31 -19.58 22.80
C TYR A 53 -21.15 -20.85 21.97
N ILE A 54 -20.03 -21.57 22.08
CA ILE A 54 -19.83 -22.83 21.34
C ILE A 54 -20.51 -24.02 22.06
N SER A 55 -20.55 -24.02 23.40
CA SER A 55 -20.95 -25.19 24.21
C SER A 55 -22.42 -25.23 24.66
N LEU A 56 -23.15 -24.11 24.68
CA LEU A 56 -24.54 -24.08 25.15
C LEU A 56 -25.55 -24.25 23.99
N ARG A 57 -26.52 -25.16 24.17
CA ARG A 57 -27.74 -25.24 23.35
C ARG A 57 -28.65 -24.07 23.71
N THR A 58 -29.25 -23.49 22.67
CA THR A 58 -30.06 -22.28 22.65
C THR A 58 -31.25 -22.35 23.62
N GLY A 59 -31.29 -21.44 24.60
CA GLY A 59 -32.43 -21.22 25.47
C GLY A 59 -32.47 -19.75 25.90
N SER A 60 -33.66 -19.16 25.98
CA SER A 60 -33.86 -17.82 26.52
C SER A 60 -33.57 -17.87 28.02
N VAL A 61 -32.54 -17.13 28.46
CA VAL A 61 -32.23 -17.00 29.89
C VAL A 61 -32.82 -15.68 30.36
N THR A 62 -33.80 -15.79 31.24
CA THR A 62 -34.38 -14.65 31.96
C THR A 62 -33.48 -14.34 33.15
N ALA A 63 -32.88 -13.15 33.17
CA ALA A 63 -32.14 -12.66 34.33
C ALA A 63 -32.93 -11.52 34.98
N PHE A 64 -32.92 -11.53 36.32
CA PHE A 64 -33.53 -10.50 37.15
C PHE A 64 -32.43 -9.56 37.61
N PHE A 65 -32.48 -8.30 37.19
CA PHE A 65 -31.54 -7.27 37.68
C PHE A 65 -32.21 -6.44 38.76
N ALA A 66 -31.46 -6.15 39.82
CA ALA A 66 -31.90 -5.22 40.85
C ALA A 66 -31.79 -3.79 40.30
N GLU A 67 -32.93 -3.18 39.98
CA GLU A 67 -33.03 -1.81 39.52
C GLU A 67 -33.84 -1.00 40.53
N LYS A 68 -33.19 -0.06 41.23
CA LYS A 68 -33.80 0.92 42.16
C LYS A 68 -35.04 0.41 42.94
N GLY A 69 -34.91 -0.73 43.61
CA GLY A 69 -35.95 -1.28 44.51
C GLY A 69 -36.90 -2.32 43.91
N SER A 70 -36.78 -2.68 42.62
CA SER A 70 -37.54 -3.76 41.99
C SER A 70 -36.66 -4.64 41.08
N TYR A 71 -37.07 -5.89 40.85
CA TYR A 71 -36.39 -6.79 39.93
C TYR A 71 -36.97 -6.63 38.51
N ALA A 72 -36.19 -6.07 37.59
CA ALA A 72 -36.59 -5.99 36.18
C ALA A 72 -36.29 -7.32 35.47
N LYS A 73 -37.29 -7.91 34.81
CA LYS A 73 -37.13 -9.09 33.97
C LYS A 73 -36.57 -8.67 32.62
N VAL A 74 -35.30 -8.98 32.37
CA VAL A 74 -34.66 -8.75 31.07
C VAL A 74 -34.54 -10.08 30.34
N ASN A 75 -35.23 -10.18 29.21
CA ASN A 75 -35.08 -11.31 28.29
C ASN A 75 -33.81 -11.06 27.45
N PHE A 76 -32.75 -11.79 27.73
CA PHE A 76 -31.59 -11.78 26.85
C PHE A 76 -31.80 -12.75 25.70
N ASP A 77 -31.93 -12.21 24.49
CA ASP A 77 -31.82 -13.03 23.29
C ASP A 77 -30.35 -13.31 23.00
N TYR A 78 -29.86 -14.37 23.63
CA TYR A 78 -28.50 -14.87 23.42
C TYR A 78 -28.26 -15.34 21.98
N ASN A 79 -29.30 -15.64 21.20
CA ASN A 79 -29.15 -16.06 19.80
C ASN A 79 -28.74 -14.88 18.93
N LEU A 80 -29.42 -13.74 19.05
CA LEU A 80 -29.12 -12.55 18.26
C LEU A 80 -27.70 -12.05 18.54
N ARG A 81 -27.32 -11.93 19.82
CA ARG A 81 -25.98 -11.49 20.21
C ARG A 81 -24.89 -12.48 19.76
N ARG A 82 -25.14 -13.79 19.85
CA ARG A 82 -24.21 -14.82 19.38
C ARG A 82 -24.01 -14.74 17.86
N VAL A 83 -25.09 -14.59 17.09
CA VAL A 83 -25.01 -14.49 15.63
C VAL A 83 -24.21 -13.25 15.23
N ILE A 84 -24.49 -12.08 15.83
CA ILE A 84 -23.78 -10.85 15.49
C ILE A 84 -22.30 -10.93 15.86
N THR A 85 -21.97 -11.40 17.08
CA THR A 85 -20.57 -11.51 17.54
C THR A 85 -19.77 -12.54 16.76
N LEU A 86 -20.32 -13.73 16.52
CA LEU A 86 -19.65 -14.78 15.76
C LEU A 86 -19.43 -14.35 14.31
N THR A 87 -20.44 -13.72 13.68
CA THR A 87 -20.33 -13.23 12.30
C THR A 87 -19.28 -12.13 12.18
N GLY A 88 -19.24 -11.17 13.12
CA GLY A 88 -18.22 -10.13 13.16
C GLY A 88 -16.80 -10.68 13.33
N VAL A 89 -16.60 -11.60 14.28
CA VAL A 89 -15.29 -12.24 14.51
C VAL A 89 -14.84 -13.04 13.29
N ILE A 90 -15.74 -13.79 12.65
CA ILE A 90 -15.44 -14.57 11.43
C ILE A 90 -15.04 -13.65 10.27
N ILE A 91 -15.75 -12.54 10.05
CA ILE A 91 -15.41 -11.58 8.98
C ILE A 91 -14.03 -10.97 9.23
N ILE A 92 -13.74 -10.53 10.46
CA ILE A 92 -12.42 -9.97 10.82
C ILE A 92 -11.32 -11.01 10.62
N ALA A 93 -11.55 -12.26 11.06
CA ALA A 93 -10.61 -13.35 10.90
C ALA A 93 -10.36 -13.68 9.42
N LEU A 94 -11.39 -13.66 8.56
CA LEU A 94 -11.26 -13.88 7.12
C LEU A 94 -10.46 -12.77 6.45
N ILE A 95 -10.71 -11.50 6.79
CA ILE A 95 -9.93 -10.36 6.27
C ILE A 95 -8.46 -10.51 6.66
N TRP A 96 -8.20 -10.81 7.94
CA TRP A 96 -6.84 -11.00 8.45
C TRP A 96 -6.13 -12.18 7.79
N ALA A 97 -6.80 -13.33 7.66
CA ALA A 97 -6.27 -14.52 7.02
C ALA A 97 -5.96 -14.29 5.53
N THR A 98 -6.84 -13.57 4.83
CA THR A 98 -6.61 -13.19 3.42
C THR A 98 -5.42 -12.25 3.28
N LYS A 99 -5.28 -11.27 4.18
CA LYS A 99 -4.12 -10.37 4.23
C LYS A 99 -2.82 -11.14 4.49
N LEU A 100 -2.82 -12.05 5.46
CA LEU A 100 -1.68 -12.91 5.76
C LEU A 100 -1.30 -13.77 4.54
N ALA A 101 -2.29 -14.39 3.89
CA ALA A 101 -2.07 -15.21 2.70
C ALA A 101 -1.46 -14.40 1.56
N LEU A 102 -1.93 -13.16 1.31
CA LEU A 102 -1.35 -12.26 0.32
C LEU A 102 0.10 -11.88 0.67
N ILE A 103 0.39 -11.52 1.93
CA ILE A 103 1.74 -11.18 2.37
C ILE A 103 2.72 -12.35 2.17
N VAL A 104 2.27 -13.59 2.39
CA VAL A 104 3.13 -14.78 2.24
C VAL A 104 3.25 -15.23 0.77
N ALA A 105 2.18 -15.11 -0.02
CA ALA A 105 2.14 -15.61 -1.39
C ALA A 105 2.77 -14.64 -2.40
N LEU A 106 2.57 -13.32 -2.22
CA LEU A 106 3.04 -12.32 -3.18
C LEU A 106 4.57 -12.35 -3.36
N PRO A 107 5.41 -12.43 -2.31
CA PRO A 107 6.85 -12.51 -2.47
C PRO A 107 7.35 -13.74 -3.22
N LYS A 108 6.61 -14.87 -3.13
CA LYS A 108 6.95 -16.12 -3.78
C LYS A 108 6.69 -16.10 -5.29
N VAL A 109 5.67 -15.35 -5.72
CA VAL A 109 5.26 -15.28 -7.14
C VAL A 109 5.94 -14.11 -7.85
N TYR A 110 6.12 -12.98 -7.18
CA TYR A 110 6.55 -11.72 -7.80
C TYR A 110 7.92 -11.22 -7.31
N GLY A 111 8.61 -11.97 -6.45
CA GLY A 111 9.84 -11.52 -5.79
C GLY A 111 9.57 -10.63 -4.57
N PRO A 112 10.59 -10.26 -3.80
CA PRO A 112 10.41 -9.52 -2.55
C PRO A 112 9.62 -8.22 -2.79
N LEU A 113 8.47 -8.08 -2.12
CA LEU A 113 7.74 -6.81 -2.08
C LEU A 113 8.66 -5.77 -1.43
N PRO A 114 8.79 -4.56 -2.00
CA PRO A 114 9.58 -3.48 -1.40
C PRO A 114 8.84 -2.91 -0.19
N LEU A 115 8.67 -3.73 0.86
CA LEU A 115 8.31 -3.27 2.20
C LEU A 115 9.51 -2.52 2.73
N TYR A 116 9.61 -1.23 2.36
CA TYR A 116 10.70 -0.33 2.73
C TYR A 116 12.03 -1.08 2.76
N ALA A 117 12.62 -1.32 1.58
CA ALA A 117 14.05 -1.59 1.58
C ALA A 117 14.69 -0.36 2.24
N VAL A 118 15.03 -0.49 3.52
CA VAL A 118 16.22 0.16 4.04
C VAL A 118 17.29 -0.47 3.19
N THR A 119 17.55 0.15 2.05
CA THR A 119 18.78 -0.06 1.34
C THR A 119 19.80 0.21 2.41
N ASP A 120 20.44 -0.84 2.92
CA ASP A 120 21.76 -0.69 3.51
C ASP A 120 22.45 0.22 2.51
N PHE A 121 22.82 1.42 2.95
CA PHE A 121 23.71 2.27 2.18
C PHE A 121 25.03 1.51 2.14
N ARG A 122 25.09 0.43 1.36
CA ARG A 122 26.33 -0.01 0.78
C ARG A 122 26.79 1.24 0.04
N PRO A 123 27.90 1.88 0.46
CA PRO A 123 28.49 2.91 -0.37
C PRO A 123 28.59 2.26 -1.74
N ALA A 124 27.91 2.85 -2.74
CA ALA A 124 27.71 2.24 -4.05
C ALA A 124 29.01 1.52 -4.41
N ASP A 125 28.98 0.18 -4.44
CA ASP A 125 30.15 -0.66 -4.70
C ASP A 125 30.71 -0.17 -6.02
N ILE A 126 31.69 0.72 -5.91
CA ILE A 126 32.36 1.51 -6.94
C ILE A 126 31.69 1.26 -8.29
N LEU A 127 30.46 1.77 -8.48
CA LEU A 127 29.70 1.65 -9.73
C LEU A 127 30.37 2.62 -10.68
N SER A 128 31.62 2.27 -10.99
CA SER A 128 32.76 3.03 -11.47
C SER A 128 32.69 4.53 -11.18
N LYS A 129 33.67 5.06 -10.43
CA LYS A 129 33.95 6.50 -10.40
C LYS A 129 33.85 7.14 -11.80
N ASP A 130 34.19 6.39 -12.84
CA ASP A 130 34.03 6.74 -14.25
C ASP A 130 32.57 6.91 -14.71
N LEU A 131 31.62 6.03 -14.36
CA LEU A 131 30.19 6.21 -14.71
C LEU A 131 29.61 7.44 -14.01
N VAL A 132 29.88 7.64 -12.71
CA VAL A 132 29.40 8.83 -11.97
C VAL A 132 30.06 10.11 -12.49
N ALA A 133 31.36 10.09 -12.80
CA ALA A 133 32.06 11.21 -13.43
C ALA A 133 31.56 11.47 -14.86
N THR A 134 31.21 10.42 -15.60
CA THR A 134 30.65 10.53 -16.96
C THR A 134 29.25 11.14 -16.91
N GLU A 135 28.37 10.69 -16.01
CA GLU A 135 27.02 11.26 -15.84
C GLU A 135 27.06 12.72 -15.40
N THR A 136 27.89 13.08 -14.42
CA THR A 136 28.08 14.47 -13.98
C THR A 136 28.73 15.34 -15.06
N GLY A 137 29.72 14.83 -15.79
CA GLY A 137 30.34 15.49 -16.94
C GLY A 137 29.35 15.75 -18.07
N ILE A 138 28.49 14.78 -18.39
CA ILE A 138 27.44 14.89 -19.40
C ILE A 138 26.42 15.98 -19.03
N GLN A 139 25.98 16.03 -17.77
CA GLN A 139 24.99 17.03 -17.33
C GLN A 139 25.55 18.45 -17.27
N THR A 140 26.82 18.60 -16.90
CA THR A 140 27.51 19.90 -16.79
C THR A 140 28.19 20.35 -18.09
N ALA A 141 28.16 19.52 -19.15
CA ALA A 141 28.82 19.80 -20.41
C ALA A 141 28.36 21.12 -21.04
N ARG A 142 29.34 21.86 -21.58
CA ARG A 142 29.09 23.14 -22.26
C ARG A 142 28.28 22.91 -23.53
N ILE A 143 27.24 23.72 -23.73
CA ILE A 143 26.39 23.65 -24.91
C ILE A 143 27.12 24.31 -26.10
N MET A 144 27.25 23.58 -27.20
CA MET A 144 27.83 24.05 -28.45
C MET A 144 26.76 24.06 -29.55
N LYS A 145 26.38 25.26 -30.00
CA LYS A 145 25.28 25.46 -30.96
C LYS A 145 25.55 24.89 -32.35
N SER A 146 26.83 24.75 -32.73
CA SER A 146 27.25 24.21 -34.02
C SER A 146 27.19 22.68 -34.08
N MET A 147 26.98 21.99 -32.95
CA MET A 147 26.88 20.53 -32.93
C MET A 147 25.52 20.09 -33.46
N PHE A 148 25.51 19.00 -34.23
CA PHE A 148 24.28 18.41 -34.75
C PHE A 148 23.34 18.01 -33.62
N LYS A 149 22.06 18.38 -33.72
CA LYS A 149 21.03 18.01 -32.73
C LYS A 149 20.38 16.68 -33.14
N PRO A 150 20.54 15.61 -32.35
CA PRO A 150 19.87 14.34 -32.64
C PRO A 150 18.36 14.49 -32.56
N GLN A 151 17.65 13.67 -33.33
CA GLN A 151 16.20 13.62 -33.38
C GLN A 151 15.72 12.20 -33.12
N ILE A 152 14.63 12.07 -32.38
CA ILE A 152 13.97 10.79 -32.13
C ILE A 152 12.96 10.56 -33.26
N THR A 153 13.07 9.41 -33.93
CA THR A 153 12.18 9.04 -35.04
C THR A 153 11.08 8.08 -34.59
N GLY A 154 11.30 7.31 -33.53
CA GLY A 154 10.31 6.38 -33.04
C GLY A 154 10.61 5.81 -31.66
N VAL A 155 9.55 5.34 -31.00
CA VAL A 155 9.60 4.62 -29.74
C VAL A 155 8.80 3.33 -29.88
N ASN A 156 9.49 2.19 -29.86
CA ASN A 156 8.88 0.88 -30.00
C ASN A 156 8.71 0.23 -28.62
N LYS A 157 7.49 -0.17 -28.28
CA LYS A 157 7.21 -0.94 -27.06
C LYS A 157 7.49 -2.42 -27.32
N LEU A 158 8.31 -3.01 -26.46
CA LEU A 158 8.62 -4.44 -26.46
C LEU A 158 7.84 -5.17 -25.36
N LYS A 159 7.91 -6.51 -25.36
CA LYS A 159 7.36 -7.33 -24.29
C LYS A 159 8.08 -7.08 -22.97
N GLY A 160 7.37 -7.27 -21.85
CA GLY A 160 7.95 -7.14 -20.51
C GLY A 160 8.20 -5.70 -20.04
N GLY A 161 7.59 -4.70 -20.69
CA GLY A 161 7.77 -3.29 -20.33
C GLY A 161 9.06 -2.67 -20.86
N ASN A 162 9.79 -3.37 -21.73
CA ASN A 162 10.97 -2.85 -22.41
C ASN A 162 10.57 -1.89 -23.53
N TYR A 163 11.47 -0.97 -23.86
CA TYR A 163 11.26 0.04 -24.91
C TYR A 163 12.53 0.18 -25.73
N THR A 164 12.37 0.42 -27.03
CA THR A 164 13.48 0.73 -27.94
C THR A 164 13.26 2.12 -28.50
N PHE A 165 14.23 2.99 -28.30
CA PHE A 165 14.24 4.35 -28.83
C PHE A 165 15.10 4.39 -30.09
N LEU A 166 14.55 4.97 -31.15
CA LEU A 166 15.18 5.08 -32.46
C LEU A 166 15.31 6.53 -32.84
N GLY A 167 16.38 6.87 -33.56
CA GLY A 167 16.53 8.22 -34.07
C GLY A 167 17.66 8.41 -35.05
N ILE A 168 17.84 9.68 -35.42
CA ILE A 168 18.87 10.15 -36.36
C ILE A 168 19.79 11.12 -35.61
N GLY A 169 21.08 11.01 -35.85
CA GLY A 169 22.16 11.79 -35.27
C GLY A 169 23.29 11.99 -36.29
N GLN A 170 24.36 12.66 -35.87
CA GLN A 170 25.56 12.75 -36.68
C GLN A 170 26.22 11.36 -36.77
N PRO A 171 26.71 10.90 -37.94
CA PRO A 171 27.35 9.59 -38.06
C PRO A 171 28.55 9.40 -37.13
N ASN A 172 28.71 8.20 -36.57
CA ASN A 172 29.80 7.83 -35.64
C ASN A 172 29.95 8.80 -34.44
N SER A 173 28.84 9.28 -33.90
CA SER A 173 28.80 10.18 -32.74
C SER A 173 28.05 9.56 -31.58
N THR A 174 28.30 10.07 -30.37
CA THR A 174 27.63 9.60 -29.17
C THR A 174 26.35 10.41 -28.95
N VAL A 175 25.25 9.69 -28.77
CA VAL A 175 23.93 10.25 -28.45
C VAL A 175 23.58 9.87 -27.02
N ILE A 176 23.20 10.86 -26.24
CA ILE A 176 22.69 10.68 -24.89
C ILE A 176 21.18 10.84 -24.89
N LEU A 177 20.49 9.90 -24.25
CA LEU A 177 19.06 9.88 -24.05
C LEU A 177 18.76 10.05 -22.57
N LEU A 178 17.99 11.09 -22.24
CA LEU A 178 17.46 11.32 -20.90
C LEU A 178 16.00 10.91 -20.88
N LEU A 179 15.67 10.00 -19.98
CA LEU A 179 14.33 9.50 -19.77
C LEU A 179 13.80 9.99 -18.43
N THR A 180 12.71 10.74 -18.46
CA THR A 180 12.13 11.37 -17.27
C THR A 180 10.97 10.53 -16.70
N ASP A 181 11.13 10.08 -15.47
CA ASP A 181 10.09 9.54 -14.60
C ASP A 181 10.16 10.24 -13.22
N LYS A 182 9.83 9.57 -12.11
CA LYS A 182 10.14 10.02 -10.75
C LYS A 182 11.64 10.30 -10.54
N GLN A 183 12.49 9.67 -11.34
CA GLN A 183 13.93 9.91 -11.44
C GLN A 183 14.32 10.00 -12.91
N THR A 184 15.33 10.79 -13.23
CA THR A 184 15.88 10.90 -14.59
C THR A 184 16.94 9.81 -14.80
N ALA A 185 16.74 8.97 -15.82
CA ALA A 185 17.71 7.96 -16.22
C ALA A 185 18.48 8.43 -17.46
N ILE A 186 19.78 8.16 -17.49
CA ILE A 186 20.69 8.52 -18.59
C ILE A 186 21.08 7.26 -19.34
N TYR A 187 20.91 7.28 -20.66
CA TYR A 187 21.37 6.22 -21.56
C TYR A 187 22.30 6.79 -22.60
N SER A 188 23.33 6.03 -22.97
CA SER A 188 24.27 6.39 -24.04
C SER A 188 24.15 5.40 -25.19
N GLY A 189 24.10 5.92 -26.41
CA GLY A 189 24.13 5.17 -27.66
C GLY A 189 25.16 5.76 -28.63
N GLN A 190 25.57 4.96 -29.61
CA GLN A 190 26.39 5.42 -30.73
C GLN A 190 25.55 5.40 -31.99
N THR A 191 25.71 6.40 -32.85
CA THR A 191 25.16 6.37 -34.21
C THR A 191 26.03 5.51 -35.13
N ASP A 192 25.37 4.82 -36.05
CA ASP A 192 26.01 4.10 -37.13
C ASP A 192 26.60 5.04 -38.21
N LYS A 193 27.14 4.44 -39.28
CA LYS A 193 27.72 5.17 -40.43
C LYS A 193 26.68 5.99 -41.20
N ASN A 194 25.40 5.67 -41.07
CA ASN A 194 24.28 6.35 -41.70
C ASN A 194 23.66 7.41 -40.78
N GLY A 195 24.17 7.57 -39.55
CA GLY A 195 23.62 8.47 -38.55
C GLY A 195 22.39 7.92 -37.83
N GLN A 196 22.05 6.64 -37.97
CA GLN A 196 20.94 6.03 -37.22
C GLN A 196 21.45 5.53 -35.85
N TRP A 197 20.65 5.73 -34.81
CA TRP A 197 20.95 5.22 -33.47
C TRP A 197 19.77 4.46 -32.90
N GLN A 198 20.10 3.49 -32.04
CA GLN A 198 19.14 2.69 -31.29
C GLN A 198 19.59 2.61 -29.83
N ILE A 199 18.69 2.88 -28.90
CA ILE A 199 18.92 2.74 -27.46
C ILE A 199 17.81 1.88 -26.87
N ASP A 200 18.19 0.77 -26.25
CA ASP A 200 17.26 -0.16 -25.63
C ASP A 200 17.15 0.10 -24.12
N TYR A 201 15.92 0.30 -23.68
CA TYR A 201 15.53 0.38 -22.28
C TYR A 201 15.02 -0.99 -21.80
N LEU A 202 15.66 -1.50 -20.74
CA LEU A 202 15.34 -2.77 -20.09
C LEU A 202 14.70 -2.52 -18.72
N ALA A 203 13.43 -2.91 -18.57
CA ALA A 203 12.65 -2.76 -17.36
C ALA A 203 13.19 -3.55 -16.16
N SER A 204 14.09 -4.52 -16.39
CA SER A 204 14.75 -5.29 -15.33
C SER A 204 15.72 -4.46 -14.48
N LYS A 205 16.27 -3.37 -15.03
CA LYS A 205 17.23 -2.50 -14.30
C LYS A 205 16.52 -1.41 -13.51
N PHE A 206 15.52 -0.78 -14.12
CA PHE A 206 14.74 0.30 -13.56
C PHE A 206 13.36 0.22 -14.17
N LYS A 207 12.27 0.18 -13.39
CA LYS A 207 10.90 0.04 -13.90
C LYS A 207 10.21 1.41 -13.96
N LEU A 208 9.75 1.80 -15.15
CA LEU A 208 8.96 3.03 -15.33
C LEU A 208 7.61 2.94 -14.64
N SER A 209 7.19 4.05 -14.03
CA SER A 209 5.85 4.18 -13.47
C SER A 209 4.78 4.20 -14.57
N ALA A 210 3.51 3.97 -14.20
CA ALA A 210 2.42 4.07 -15.16
C ALA A 210 2.12 5.55 -15.43
N GLY A 211 2.10 5.96 -16.70
CA GLY A 211 1.82 7.35 -17.02
C GLY A 211 2.43 7.84 -18.32
N ASN A 212 2.45 9.16 -18.46
CA ASN A 212 3.12 9.84 -19.56
C ASN A 212 4.56 10.12 -19.13
N HIS A 213 5.50 9.72 -19.97
CA HIS A 213 6.92 9.99 -19.78
C HIS A 213 7.43 10.83 -20.92
N SER A 214 8.46 11.62 -20.64
CA SER A 214 9.15 12.40 -21.65
C SER A 214 10.56 11.88 -21.84
N VAL A 215 11.02 11.96 -23.09
CA VAL A 215 12.36 11.59 -23.48
C VAL A 215 12.96 12.73 -24.29
N ILE A 216 14.20 13.09 -23.96
CA ILE A 216 14.99 14.10 -24.66
C ILE A 216 16.34 13.50 -25.02
N VAL A 217 16.88 13.92 -26.16
CA VAL A 217 18.17 13.44 -26.65
C VAL A 217 19.10 14.60 -26.97
N PHE A 218 20.41 14.40 -26.84
CA PHE A 218 21.42 15.34 -27.28
C PHE A 218 22.70 14.61 -27.69
N GLY A 219 23.50 15.23 -28.54
CA GLY A 219 24.82 14.72 -28.92
C GLY A 219 25.84 15.07 -27.84
N TYR A 220 26.76 14.16 -27.56
CA TYR A 220 27.85 14.38 -26.60
C TYR A 220 29.19 14.04 -27.25
N ASP A 221 30.16 14.93 -27.12
CA ASP A 221 31.54 14.67 -27.53
C ASP A 221 32.41 14.57 -26.28
N ALA A 222 32.81 13.34 -25.94
CA ALA A 222 33.63 13.05 -24.78
C ALA A 222 35.05 13.65 -24.86
N LYS A 223 35.59 13.90 -26.06
CA LYS A 223 36.94 14.46 -26.22
C LYS A 223 36.97 15.96 -25.93
N LEU A 224 35.92 16.66 -26.35
CA LEU A 224 35.80 18.10 -26.19
C LEU A 224 35.02 18.49 -24.92
N GLY A 225 34.32 17.55 -24.28
CA GLY A 225 33.50 17.81 -23.09
C GLY A 225 32.31 18.74 -23.38
N VAL A 226 31.80 18.71 -24.61
CA VAL A 226 30.70 19.56 -25.08
C VAL A 226 29.49 18.73 -25.46
N ARG A 227 28.31 19.35 -25.38
CA ARG A 227 27.05 18.76 -25.83
C ARG A 227 26.33 19.64 -26.83
N SER A 228 25.52 19.03 -27.68
CA SER A 228 24.58 19.76 -28.53
C SER A 228 23.48 20.40 -27.68
N GLU A 229 22.71 21.30 -28.30
CA GLU A 229 21.38 21.61 -27.75
C GLU A 229 20.50 20.36 -27.77
N THR A 230 19.52 20.30 -26.87
CA THR A 230 18.59 19.18 -26.81
C THR A 230 17.74 19.12 -28.07
N GLY A 231 17.49 17.90 -28.54
CA GLY A 231 16.47 17.60 -29.54
C GLY A 231 15.07 17.90 -28.99
N LEU A 232 14.07 17.72 -29.85
CA LEU A 232 12.68 17.89 -29.46
C LEU A 232 12.29 16.82 -28.42
N GLU A 233 11.60 17.28 -27.37
CA GLU A 233 11.06 16.39 -26.36
C GLU A 233 9.92 15.55 -26.94
N GLN A 234 10.01 14.24 -26.75
CA GLN A 234 8.98 13.31 -27.18
C GLN A 234 8.32 12.67 -25.98
N PHE A 235 6.99 12.55 -26.05
CA PHE A 235 6.20 11.93 -25.00
C PHE A 235 5.74 10.54 -25.43
N PHE A 236 5.76 9.61 -24.50
CA PHE A 236 5.19 8.29 -24.69
C PHE A 236 4.48 7.81 -23.43
N LYS A 237 3.51 6.91 -23.60
CA LYS A 237 2.68 6.42 -22.51
C LYS A 237 3.11 5.01 -22.10
N VAL A 238 3.39 4.84 -20.82
CA VAL A 238 3.62 3.54 -20.20
C VAL A 238 2.30 3.07 -19.60
N GLN A 239 1.82 1.93 -20.10
CA GLN A 239 0.65 1.22 -19.58
C GLN A 239 1.11 0.01 -18.79
N THR A 240 0.80 -0.01 -17.49
CA THR A 240 0.93 -1.17 -16.63
C THR A 240 -0.33 -2.04 -16.72
N SER A 241 -0.20 -3.33 -16.44
CA SER A 241 -1.36 -4.22 -16.35
C SER A 241 -2.23 -3.86 -15.14
N TRP A 242 -3.54 -4.08 -15.23
CA TRP A 242 -4.48 -3.85 -14.13
C TRP A 242 -4.05 -4.57 -12.83
N LEU A 243 -3.50 -5.79 -12.95
CA LEU A 243 -2.96 -6.56 -11.83
C LEU A 243 -1.74 -5.87 -11.18
N GLU A 244 -0.88 -5.21 -11.96
CA GLU A 244 0.27 -4.47 -11.44
C GLU A 244 -0.16 -3.16 -10.75
N SER A 245 -1.16 -2.47 -11.31
CA SER A 245 -1.75 -1.28 -10.69
C SER A 245 -2.51 -1.63 -9.40
N PHE A 246 -3.13 -2.82 -9.32
CA PHE A 246 -3.79 -3.27 -8.10
C PHE A 246 -2.77 -3.60 -7.01
N THR A 247 -1.71 -4.36 -7.33
CA THR A 247 -0.66 -4.78 -6.37
C THR A 247 0.17 -3.61 -5.83
N SER A 248 0.53 -2.64 -6.67
CA SER A 248 1.27 -1.43 -6.23
C SER A 248 0.49 -0.54 -5.26
N ASN A 249 -0.84 -0.68 -5.21
CA ASN A 249 -1.71 0.08 -4.30
C ASN A 249 -2.25 -0.77 -3.14
N VAL A 250 -1.76 -2.00 -2.94
CA VAL A 250 -2.22 -2.87 -1.84
C VAL A 250 -1.98 -2.23 -0.47
N ASP A 251 -0.89 -1.48 -0.29
CA ASP A 251 -0.61 -0.79 0.98
C ASP A 251 -1.64 0.30 1.26
N VAL A 252 -2.07 1.04 0.23
CA VAL A 252 -3.14 2.03 0.33
C VAL A 252 -4.46 1.33 0.67
N LEU A 253 -4.81 0.26 -0.05
CA LEU A 253 -6.01 -0.53 0.21
C LEU A 253 -6.02 -1.15 1.62
N ALA A 254 -4.85 -1.57 2.13
CA ALA A 254 -4.68 -2.10 3.47
C ALA A 254 -4.90 -1.04 4.56
N ASN A 255 -4.55 0.21 4.30
CA ASN A 255 -4.86 1.33 5.20
C ASN A 255 -6.35 1.68 5.16
N TRP A 256 -6.95 1.69 3.97
CA TRP A 256 -8.40 1.93 3.82
C TRP A 256 -9.25 0.84 4.47
N SER A 257 -8.79 -0.42 4.49
CA SER A 257 -9.55 -1.51 5.15
C SER A 257 -9.68 -1.30 6.67
N VAL A 258 -8.67 -0.74 7.33
CA VAL A 258 -8.72 -0.38 8.75
C VAL A 258 -9.77 0.71 8.99
N VAL A 259 -9.80 1.75 8.16
CA VAL A 259 -10.80 2.83 8.23
C VAL A 259 -12.21 2.28 8.04
N ILE A 260 -12.40 1.39 7.06
CA ILE A 260 -13.69 0.75 6.80
C ILE A 260 -14.14 -0.09 8.01
N ILE A 261 -13.24 -0.88 8.61
CA ILE A 261 -13.55 -1.69 9.81
C ILE A 261 -13.98 -0.81 10.98
N ILE A 262 -13.29 0.32 11.21
CA ILE A 262 -13.64 1.27 12.27
C ILE A 262 -15.03 1.86 12.02
N LEU A 263 -15.30 2.32 10.79
CA LEU A 263 -16.62 2.85 10.41
C LEU A 263 -17.73 1.82 10.57
N LEU A 264 -17.49 0.56 10.17
CA LEU A 264 -18.44 -0.53 10.31
C LEU A 264 -18.71 -0.88 11.78
N GLY A 265 -17.67 -0.84 12.63
CA GLY A 265 -17.80 -1.01 14.08
C GLY A 265 -18.61 0.11 14.74
N VAL A 266 -18.37 1.37 14.35
CA VAL A 266 -19.16 2.53 14.81
C VAL A 266 -20.61 2.45 14.33
N PHE A 267 -20.83 2.05 13.08
CA PHE A 267 -22.17 1.89 12.53
C PHE A 267 -22.95 0.77 13.23
N LEU A 268 -22.32 -0.39 13.45
CA LEU A 268 -22.94 -1.50 14.16
C LEU A 268 -23.25 -1.15 15.62
N THR A 269 -22.38 -0.39 16.29
CA THR A 269 -22.66 0.06 17.67
C THR A 269 -23.86 1.02 17.72
N PHE A 270 -23.99 1.92 16.74
CA PHE A 270 -25.16 2.80 16.62
C PHE A 270 -26.46 2.04 16.33
N LEU A 271 -26.40 0.96 15.55
CA LEU A 271 -27.56 0.14 15.22
C LEU A 271 -28.03 -0.75 16.40
N THR A 272 -27.18 -0.91 17.41
CA THR A 272 -27.47 -1.69 18.63
C THR A 272 -27.84 -0.85 19.86
N LEU A 273 -27.80 0.49 19.72
CA LEU A 273 -28.26 1.47 20.71
C LEU A 273 -29.73 1.79 20.46
#